data_AF-A0A2V8DA46-F1
#
_entry.id   AF-A0A2V8DA46-F1
#
_cell.length_a   1.000
_cell.length_b   1.000
_cell.length_c   1.000
_cell.angle_alpha   90.00
_cell.angle_beta   90.00
_cell.angle_gamma   90.00
#
_symmetry.space_group_name_H-M   'P 1'
#
loop_
_entity.id
_entity.type
_entity.pdbx_description
1 polymer ?
#
loop_
_entity_poly.entity_id
_entity_poly.type
_entity_poly.pdbx_seq_one_letter_code
_entity_poly.pdbx_strand_id
1 'polypeptide(L)'
;MASTLAQLVDDLQAGRLRIVDLTQPLGPRTPIIGLPPIFAASPGVSIDVISRYDDKGPAWYWNTLRFGEHTGTHFDAPIHWVTGRDLGENSCDTIPARRFVGPACVIDVTSDVERNPDFLL
;
A
#
# COMPACT_ATOMS: atom_id res chain seq x y z
N MET A 1 11.75 30.11 -17.73
CA MET A 1 11.16 29.52 -16.50
C MET A 1 11.22 28.01 -16.65
N ALA A 2 11.88 27.30 -15.76
CA ALA A 2 11.76 25.84 -15.73
C ALA A 2 10.33 25.49 -15.31
N SER A 3 9.70 24.54 -15.99
CA SER A 3 8.41 24.01 -15.54
C SER A 3 8.59 23.32 -14.19
N THR A 4 7.58 23.34 -13.33
CA THR A 4 7.61 22.68 -12.01
C THR A 4 8.08 21.22 -12.10
N LEU A 5 7.68 20.51 -13.17
CA LEU A 5 8.09 19.13 -13.42
C LEU A 5 9.57 19.02 -13.81
N ALA A 6 10.12 19.97 -14.57
CA ALA A 6 11.55 19.97 -14.88
C ALA A 6 12.38 20.19 -13.60
N GLN A 7 11.98 21.12 -12.74
CA GLN A 7 12.66 21.36 -11.47
C GLN A 7 12.62 20.13 -10.55
N LEU A 8 11.46 19.44 -10.46
CA LEU A 8 11.33 18.21 -9.69
C LEU A 8 12.33 17.13 -10.15
N VAL A 9 12.47 16.93 -11.46
CA VAL A 9 13.41 15.95 -12.02
C VAL A 9 14.86 16.36 -11.75
N ASP A 10 15.20 17.64 -11.96
CA ASP A 10 16.55 18.16 -11.72
C ASP A 10 16.95 18.03 -10.24
N ASP A 11 16.01 18.27 -9.33
CA ASP A 11 16.24 18.16 -7.88
C ASP A 11 16.38 16.71 -7.42
N LEU A 12 15.62 15.77 -8.00
CA LEU A 12 15.76 14.34 -7.74
C LEU A 12 17.11 13.81 -8.25
N GLN A 13 17.50 14.15 -9.48
CA GLN A 13 18.79 13.72 -10.06
C GLN A 13 19.99 14.27 -9.31
N ALA A 14 19.89 15.52 -8.83
CA ALA A 14 20.92 16.15 -8.04
C ALA A 14 20.92 15.73 -6.55
N GLY A 15 19.94 14.91 -6.11
CA GLY A 15 19.81 14.47 -4.72
C GLY A 15 19.35 15.55 -3.73
N ARG A 16 18.85 16.69 -4.23
CA ARG A 16 18.23 17.75 -3.40
C ARG A 16 16.88 17.32 -2.83
N LEU A 17 16.17 16.45 -3.55
CA LEU A 17 14.99 15.74 -3.08
C LEU A 17 15.32 14.27 -2.85
N ARG A 18 14.76 13.71 -1.77
CA ARG A 18 14.89 12.29 -1.43
C ARG A 18 13.53 11.62 -1.52
N ILE A 19 13.54 10.42 -2.08
CA ILE A 19 12.39 9.50 -2.03
C ILE A 19 12.64 8.58 -0.84
N VAL A 20 11.64 8.46 0.05
CA VAL A 20 11.66 7.56 1.20
C VAL A 20 10.59 6.51 0.96
N ASP A 21 10.98 5.24 0.97
CA ASP A 21 10.04 4.12 0.87
C ASP A 21 9.36 3.89 2.23
N LEU A 22 8.02 3.86 2.23
CA LEU A 22 7.17 3.63 3.40
C LEU A 22 6.45 2.27 3.32
N THR A 23 6.89 1.38 2.42
CA THR A 23 6.24 0.10 2.13
C THR A 23 6.89 -1.05 2.89
N GLN A 24 6.08 -1.91 3.50
CA GLN A 24 6.55 -3.17 4.07
C GLN A 24 6.66 -4.25 2.97
N PRO A 25 7.70 -5.10 2.98
CA PRO A 25 7.80 -6.21 2.05
C PRO A 25 6.60 -7.17 2.12
N LEU A 26 6.02 -7.47 0.97
CA LEU A 26 4.88 -8.39 0.85
C LEU A 26 5.36 -9.85 0.72
N GLY A 27 4.82 -10.76 1.52
CA GLY A 27 5.11 -12.18 1.40
C GLY A 27 4.32 -13.05 2.38
N PRO A 28 4.56 -14.37 2.41
CA PRO A 28 3.78 -15.30 3.24
C PRO A 28 3.82 -15.04 4.75
N ARG A 29 4.77 -14.20 5.22
CA ARG A 29 4.88 -13.78 6.63
C ARG A 29 4.22 -12.43 6.91
N THR A 30 3.64 -11.76 5.91
CA THR A 30 2.92 -10.51 6.10
C THR A 30 1.76 -10.76 7.07
N PRO A 31 1.72 -10.07 8.21
CA PRO A 31 0.61 -10.18 9.15
C PRO A 31 -0.72 -9.75 8.48
N ILE A 32 -1.80 -10.46 8.79
CA ILE A 32 -3.15 -10.17 8.31
C ILE A 32 -4.01 -9.76 9.50
N ILE A 33 -4.91 -8.79 9.28
CA ILE A 33 -5.88 -8.38 10.29
C ILE A 33 -6.74 -9.57 10.74
N GLY A 34 -6.83 -9.77 12.06
CA GLY A 34 -7.71 -10.75 12.66
C GLY A 34 -9.11 -10.18 12.88
N LEU A 35 -10.15 -10.93 12.52
CA LEU A 35 -11.54 -10.60 12.82
C LEU A 35 -12.16 -11.67 13.73
N PRO A 36 -13.22 -11.32 14.48
CA PRO A 36 -14.04 -12.31 15.17
C PRO A 36 -14.48 -13.44 14.21
N PRO A 37 -14.53 -14.71 14.65
CA PRO A 37 -14.82 -15.86 13.78
C PRO A 37 -16.16 -15.83 13.04
N ILE A 38 -17.09 -14.94 13.47
CA ILE A 38 -18.38 -14.72 12.81
C ILE A 38 -18.25 -13.95 11.49
N PHE A 39 -17.12 -13.31 11.22
CA PHE A 39 -16.86 -12.57 9.98
C PHE A 39 -15.88 -13.34 9.09
N ALA A 40 -15.97 -13.11 7.77
CA ALA A 40 -15.05 -13.70 6.82
C ALA A 40 -13.64 -13.10 7.00
N ALA A 41 -12.63 -13.96 7.09
CA ALA A 41 -11.24 -13.54 7.20
C ALA A 41 -10.65 -13.18 5.83
N SER A 42 -9.80 -12.15 5.79
CA SER A 42 -8.96 -11.87 4.62
C SER A 42 -7.95 -13.01 4.40
N PRO A 43 -7.70 -13.44 3.15
CA PRO A 43 -6.68 -14.45 2.91
C PRO A 43 -5.27 -13.88 3.13
N GLY A 44 -4.37 -14.72 3.64
CA GLY A 44 -2.93 -14.43 3.64
C GLY A 44 -2.33 -14.40 2.24
N VAL A 45 -1.07 -13.96 2.16
CA VAL A 45 -0.31 -13.90 0.91
C VAL A 45 0.15 -15.29 0.48
N SER A 46 -0.26 -15.74 -0.71
CA SER A 46 0.38 -16.85 -1.42
C SER A 46 1.14 -16.32 -2.64
N ILE A 47 2.32 -16.91 -2.88
CA ILE A 47 3.19 -16.61 -4.00
C ILE A 47 3.57 -17.93 -4.64
N ASP A 48 3.05 -18.17 -5.84
CA ASP A 48 3.21 -19.42 -6.56
C ASP A 48 4.05 -19.18 -7.82
N VAL A 49 5.18 -19.88 -7.93
CA VAL A 49 6.10 -19.73 -9.07
C VAL A 49 5.44 -20.29 -10.34
N ILE A 50 5.33 -19.47 -11.38
CA ILE A 50 4.81 -19.90 -12.69
C ILE A 50 5.94 -20.56 -13.48
N SER A 51 7.06 -19.86 -13.62
CA SER A 51 8.31 -20.34 -14.20
C SER A 51 9.51 -19.68 -13.54
N ARG A 52 10.67 -20.34 -13.60
CA ARG A 52 11.95 -19.78 -13.13
C ARG A 52 13.11 -20.28 -13.98
N TYR A 53 13.21 -19.78 -15.22
CA TYR A 53 14.27 -20.16 -16.16
C TYR A 53 14.35 -21.68 -16.35
N ASP A 54 13.18 -22.31 -16.39
CA ASP A 54 12.95 -23.75 -16.45
C ASP A 54 12.14 -24.10 -17.71
N ASP A 55 11.73 -25.36 -17.87
CA ASP A 55 10.97 -25.81 -19.04
C ASP A 55 9.61 -25.08 -19.20
N LYS A 56 9.05 -24.54 -18.11
CA LYS A 56 7.79 -23.76 -18.15
C LYS A 56 8.01 -22.32 -18.62
N GLY A 57 9.25 -21.83 -18.56
CA GLY A 57 9.63 -20.49 -19.01
C GLY A 57 11.15 -20.36 -19.11
N PRO A 58 11.74 -20.74 -20.25
CA PRO A 58 13.19 -20.92 -20.36
C PRO A 58 14.02 -19.65 -20.16
N ALA A 59 13.42 -18.48 -20.35
CA ALA A 59 14.12 -17.20 -20.32
C ALA A 59 13.51 -16.16 -19.35
N TRP A 60 12.52 -16.54 -18.52
CA TRP A 60 11.85 -15.60 -17.61
C TRP A 60 11.43 -16.22 -16.27
N TYR A 61 11.30 -15.35 -15.28
CA TYR A 61 10.82 -15.65 -13.94
C TYR A 61 9.64 -14.74 -13.59
N TRP A 62 8.61 -15.33 -13.00
CA TRP A 62 7.39 -14.64 -12.55
C TRP A 62 6.53 -15.56 -11.67
N ASN A 63 5.60 -14.95 -10.94
CA ASN A 63 4.74 -15.62 -9.95
C ASN A 63 3.29 -15.21 -10.13
N THR A 64 2.39 -16.09 -9.70
CA THR A 64 1.01 -15.73 -9.35
C THR A 64 1.00 -15.26 -7.90
N LEU A 65 0.27 -14.19 -7.62
CA LEU A 65 0.07 -13.64 -6.28
C LEU A 65 -1.41 -13.75 -5.89
N ARG A 66 -1.70 -14.14 -4.66
CA ARG A 66 -3.05 -14.10 -4.08
C ARG A 66 -3.00 -13.52 -2.68
N PHE A 67 -3.81 -12.50 -2.42
CA PHE A 67 -3.96 -11.83 -1.14
C PHE A 67 -5.27 -11.03 -1.15
N GLY A 68 -5.77 -10.59 0.01
CA GLY A 68 -6.93 -9.70 0.09
C GLY A 68 -6.54 -8.24 -0.11
N GLU A 69 -7.48 -7.38 -0.50
CA GLU A 69 -7.22 -5.95 -0.78
C GLU A 69 -6.54 -5.21 0.38
N HIS A 70 -6.83 -5.62 1.62
CA HIS A 70 -6.33 -5.02 2.86
C HIS A 70 -5.13 -5.78 3.46
N THR A 71 -4.15 -6.14 2.63
CA THR A 71 -2.97 -6.92 3.04
C THR A 71 -1.70 -6.07 3.01
N GLY A 72 -0.93 -6.07 4.12
CA GLY A 72 0.33 -5.31 4.21
C GLY A 72 0.13 -3.80 4.14
N THR A 73 1.09 -3.06 3.57
CA THR A 73 0.89 -1.64 3.24
C THR A 73 -0.12 -1.53 2.10
N HIS A 74 -1.32 -1.01 2.38
CA HIS A 74 -2.43 -0.93 1.44
C HIS A 74 -3.14 0.45 1.52
N PHE A 75 -4.18 0.62 0.71
CA PHE A 75 -4.99 1.84 0.64
C PHE A 75 -6.47 1.52 0.82
N ASP A 76 -7.14 2.24 1.72
CA ASP A 76 -8.58 2.10 1.97
C ASP A 76 -9.37 3.15 1.20
N ALA A 77 -10.16 2.70 0.22
CA ALA A 77 -11.10 3.56 -0.49
C ALA A 77 -12.40 3.75 0.33
N PRO A 78 -13.15 4.86 0.17
CA PRO A 78 -14.35 5.11 0.98
C PRO A 78 -15.41 4.00 0.92
N ILE A 79 -15.53 3.29 -0.21
CA ILE A 79 -16.47 2.17 -0.37
C ILE A 79 -16.19 1.00 0.59
N HIS A 80 -14.97 0.90 1.13
CA HIS A 80 -14.60 -0.13 2.11
C HIS A 80 -15.50 -0.12 3.35
N TRP A 81 -16.02 1.06 3.73
CA TRP A 81 -16.87 1.20 4.90
C TRP A 81 -18.32 1.53 4.55
N VAL A 82 -19.24 1.05 5.37
CA VAL A 82 -20.69 1.14 5.14
C VAL A 82 -21.21 2.59 5.03
N THR A 83 -20.51 3.56 5.61
CA THR A 83 -20.84 4.98 5.54
C THR A 83 -20.38 5.65 4.24
N GLY A 84 -19.45 5.04 3.51
CA GLY A 84 -18.96 5.54 2.22
C GLY A 84 -19.54 4.84 1.00
N ARG A 85 -20.38 3.81 1.20
CA ARG A 85 -20.91 2.93 0.14
C ARG A 85 -21.64 3.66 -1.00
N ASP A 86 -22.29 4.79 -0.70
CA ASP A 86 -23.14 5.54 -1.63
C ASP A 86 -22.47 6.83 -2.16
N LEU A 87 -21.20 7.07 -1.81
CA LEU A 87 -20.44 8.21 -2.32
C LEU A 87 -20.05 8.00 -3.80
N GLY A 88 -19.97 9.08 -4.57
CA GLY A 88 -19.36 9.03 -5.90
C GLY A 88 -17.85 8.87 -5.84
N GLU A 89 -17.24 8.26 -6.85
CA GLU A 89 -15.78 8.11 -6.98
C GLU A 89 -15.14 7.46 -5.74
N ASN A 90 -15.79 6.43 -5.19
CA ASN A 90 -15.51 5.89 -3.86
C ASN A 90 -14.74 4.56 -3.86
N SER A 91 -14.39 4.02 -5.03
CA SER A 91 -13.60 2.80 -5.21
C SER A 91 -12.21 3.09 -5.79
N CYS A 92 -11.24 2.20 -5.59
CA CYS A 92 -9.86 2.40 -6.04
C CYS A 92 -9.71 2.70 -7.55
N ASP A 93 -10.62 2.18 -8.38
CA ASP A 93 -10.65 2.38 -9.83
C ASP A 93 -11.39 3.67 -10.25
N THR A 94 -12.14 4.31 -9.35
CA THR A 94 -12.95 5.51 -9.66
C THR A 94 -12.45 6.80 -8.99
N ILE A 95 -11.61 6.71 -7.95
CA ILE A 95 -11.00 7.88 -7.32
C ILE A 95 -10.18 8.70 -8.34
N PRO A 96 -10.33 10.04 -8.41
CA PRO A 96 -9.55 10.86 -9.32
C PRO A 96 -8.05 10.80 -9.01
N ALA A 97 -7.23 10.50 -10.02
CA ALA A 97 -5.78 10.32 -9.88
C ALA A 97 -5.04 11.50 -9.21
N ARG A 98 -5.57 12.72 -9.33
CA ARG A 98 -5.02 13.92 -8.66
C ARG A 98 -4.99 13.79 -7.12
N ARG A 99 -5.76 12.86 -6.54
CA ARG A 99 -5.79 12.60 -5.09
C ARG A 99 -4.67 11.68 -4.61
N PHE A 100 -3.92 11.05 -5.52
CA PHE A 100 -2.83 10.13 -5.16
C PHE A 100 -1.50 10.84 -4.86
N VAL A 101 -1.44 12.16 -5.07
CA VAL A 101 -0.26 12.98 -4.76
C VAL A 101 -0.73 14.19 -3.96
N GLY A 102 -0.18 14.38 -2.77
CA GLY A 102 -0.52 15.49 -1.91
C GLY A 102 0.51 15.70 -0.79
N PRO A 103 0.41 16.82 -0.07
CA PRO A 103 1.20 17.03 1.13
C PRO A 103 0.79 16.06 2.24
N ALA A 104 1.72 15.75 3.14
CA ALA A 104 1.47 14.96 4.34
C ALA A 104 2.10 15.65 5.56
N CYS A 105 1.51 15.42 6.73
CA CYS A 105 2.07 15.80 8.03
C CYS A 105 2.42 14.52 8.80
N VAL A 106 3.46 14.58 9.63
CA VAL A 106 3.81 13.50 10.56
C VAL A 106 3.53 13.99 11.98
N ILE A 107 2.62 13.30 12.66
CA ILE A 107 2.35 13.51 14.09
C ILE A 107 3.09 12.39 14.82
N ASP A 108 4.12 12.75 15.57
CA ASP A 108 4.92 11.80 16.34
C ASP A 108 4.27 11.52 17.69
N VAL A 109 3.81 10.27 17.88
CA VAL A 109 3.19 9.75 19.11
C VAL A 109 3.97 8.55 19.67
N THR A 110 5.23 8.37 19.26
CA THR A 110 6.02 7.18 19.57
C THR A 110 6.10 6.94 21.09
N SER A 111 6.38 7.98 21.88
CA SER A 111 6.51 7.86 23.34
C SER A 111 5.20 7.54 24.05
N ASP A 112 4.06 7.94 23.51
CA ASP A 112 2.76 7.68 24.10
C ASP A 112 2.33 6.23 23.87
N VAL A 113 2.54 5.73 22.64
CA VAL A 113 2.25 4.33 22.28
C VAL A 113 3.18 3.35 22.99
N GLU A 114 4.45 3.71 23.23
CA GLU A 114 5.37 2.90 24.05
C GLU A 114 4.87 2.68 25.49
N ARG A 115 4.11 3.63 26.03
CA ARG A 115 3.55 3.56 27.39
C ARG A 115 2.17 2.92 27.42
N ASN A 116 1.40 3.12 26.36
CA ASN A 116 0.04 2.61 26.24
C ASN A 116 -0.20 2.10 24.80
N PRO A 117 -0.25 0.77 24.57
CA PRO A 117 -0.53 0.22 23.24
C PRO A 117 -1.92 0.59 22.72
N ASP A 118 -2.83 1.04 23.60
CA ASP A 118 -4.18 1.50 23.27
C ASP A 118 -4.29 3.03 23.25
N PHE A 119 -3.18 3.76 23.03
CA PHE A 119 -3.21 5.22 22.94
C PHE A 119 -4.15 5.70 21.80
N LEU A 120 -5.02 6.65 22.12
CA LEU A 120 -5.96 7.28 21.20
C LEU A 120 -5.52 8.73 20.95
N LEU A 121 -5.28 9.07 19.68
CA LEU A 121 -4.95 10.42 19.22
C LEU A 121 -6.14 11.38 19.32
#